data_AF-A0A821Y8Y1-F1
#
_entry.id   AF-A0A821Y8Y1-F1
#
_cell.length_a   1.000
_cell.length_b   1.000
_cell.length_c   1.000
_cell.angle_alpha   90.00
_cell.angle_beta   90.00
_cell.angle_gamma   90.00
#
_symmetry.space_group_name_H-M   'P 1'
#
loop_
_entity.id
_entity.type
_entity.pdbx_description
1 polymer ?
#
loop_
_entity_poly.entity_id
_entity_poly.type
_entity_poly.pdbx_seq_one_letter_code
_entity_poly.pdbx_strand_id
1 'polypeptide(L)'
;IQFVHEKDPSIIILIETHHLPPERSSKFDKIKQLCQTILSSNNIVSFWGDPKVELSKFTRFNLFDNDDIQRMVPKNIQADFKAWFNCTYPTSTHCKDEPNDIYSLQAAI
;
A
#
# COMPACT_ATOMS: atom_id res chain seq x y z
N ILE A 1 -8.74 -13.02 8.32
CA ILE A 1 -8.61 -12.81 6.86
C ILE A 1 -7.22 -12.27 6.63
N GLN A 2 -6.33 -13.08 6.05
CA GLN A 2 -4.96 -12.67 5.73
C GLN A 2 -4.95 -12.28 4.25
N PHE A 3 -4.93 -10.98 3.99
CA PHE A 3 -5.08 -10.42 2.64
C PHE A 3 -3.74 -10.25 1.92
N VAL A 4 -2.65 -10.29 2.67
CA VAL A 4 -1.28 -10.26 2.16
C VAL A 4 -0.87 -11.70 1.85
N HIS A 5 -0.46 -11.96 0.61
CA HIS A 5 -0.18 -13.30 0.10
C HIS A 5 0.73 -14.11 1.03
N GLU A 6 0.30 -15.31 1.40
CA GLU A 6 1.03 -16.21 2.31
C GLU A 6 2.36 -16.69 1.72
N LYS A 7 2.52 -16.61 0.40
CA LYS A 7 3.67 -17.15 -0.34
C LYS A 7 4.83 -16.15 -0.51
N ASP A 8 4.58 -14.85 -0.34
CA ASP A 8 5.58 -13.81 -0.53
C ASP A 8 5.91 -13.13 0.81
N PRO A 9 7.18 -13.12 1.25
CA PRO A 9 7.56 -12.45 2.50
C PRO A 9 7.22 -10.96 2.38
N SER A 10 6.33 -10.50 3.24
CA SER A 10 5.88 -9.11 3.28
C SER A 10 6.23 -8.47 4.61
N ILE A 11 6.64 -7.20 4.56
CA ILE A 11 6.96 -6.41 5.76
C ILE A 11 5.78 -5.47 6.02
N ILE A 12 5.20 -5.56 7.21
CA ILE A 12 4.19 -4.60 7.68
C ILE A 12 4.91 -3.50 8.45
N ILE A 13 4.70 -2.26 8.03
CA ILE A 13 5.29 -1.08 8.67
C ILE A 13 4.16 -0.24 9.26
N LEU A 14 4.19 -0.03 10.58
CA LEU A 14 3.29 0.85 11.28
C LEU A 14 4.06 2.10 11.72
N ILE A 15 3.64 3.27 11.24
CA ILE A 15 4.28 4.55 11.56
C ILE A 15 3.32 5.35 12.44
N GLU A 16 3.71 5.56 13.70
CA GLU A 16 2.98 6.41 14.62
C GLU A 16 3.54 7.85 14.58
N THR A 17 2.80 8.77 13.99
CA THR A 17 3.30 10.14 13.76
C THR A 17 3.27 11.04 14.99
N HIS A 18 2.56 10.65 16.06
CA HIS A 18 2.48 11.45 17.30
C HIS A 18 3.81 11.46 18.08
N HIS A 19 4.64 10.43 17.89
CA HIS A 19 5.90 10.24 18.62
C HIS A 19 7.13 10.42 17.72
N LEU A 20 7.02 11.24 16.68
CA LEU A 20 8.15 11.53 15.82
C LEU A 20 9.26 12.28 16.59
N PRO A 21 10.53 11.95 16.36
CA PRO A 21 11.63 12.73 16.90
C PRO A 21 11.59 14.18 16.39
N PRO A 22 12.29 15.11 17.06
CA PRO A 22 12.44 16.48 16.57
C PRO A 22 13.00 16.50 15.15
N GLU A 23 12.48 17.36 14.28
CA GLU A 23 12.85 17.41 12.85
C GLU A 23 14.35 17.63 12.59
N ARG A 24 15.03 18.33 13.51
CA ARG A 24 16.47 18.60 13.41
C ARG A 24 17.36 17.48 13.96
N SER A 25 16.76 16.34 14.35
CA SER A 25 17.49 15.23 14.92
C SER A 25 17.93 14.24 13.84
N SER A 26 19.12 13.66 14.00
CA SER A 26 19.60 12.60 13.11
C SER A 26 18.70 11.37 13.09
N LYS A 27 17.91 11.13 14.15
CA LYS A 27 16.90 10.07 14.19
C LYS A 27 15.75 10.38 13.23
N PHE A 28 15.29 11.64 13.18
CA PHE A 28 14.27 12.06 12.23
C PHE A 28 14.76 11.90 10.78
N ASP A 29 15.99 12.31 10.48
CA ASP A 29 16.59 12.14 9.15
C ASP A 29 16.59 10.68 8.67
N LYS A 30 16.91 9.74 9.58
CA LYS A 30 16.88 8.31 9.26
C LYS A 30 15.45 7.80 9.01
N ILE A 31 14.46 8.27 9.76
CA ILE A 31 13.06 7.91 9.54
C ILE A 31 12.60 8.48 8.19
N LYS A 32 12.95 9.71 7.86
CA LYS A 32 12.66 10.33 6.57
C LYS A 32 13.26 9.54 5.41
N GLN A 33 14.55 9.17 5.50
CA GLN A 33 15.22 8.34 4.49
C GLN A 33 14.54 6.97 4.35
N LEU A 34 14.12 6.36 5.45
CA LEU A 34 13.37 5.10 5.43
C LEU A 34 12.04 5.27 4.68
N CYS A 35 11.25 6.30 4.99
CA CYS A 35 10.00 6.58 4.29
C CYS A 35 10.22 6.79 2.78
N GLN A 36 11.22 7.59 2.40
CA GLN A 36 11.56 7.81 0.99
C GLN A 36 12.01 6.53 0.28
N THR A 37 12.73 5.65 0.99
CA THR A 37 13.14 4.35 0.46
C THR A 37 11.94 3.46 0.23
N ILE A 38 11.01 3.37 1.20
CA ILE A 38 9.79 2.57 1.08
C ILE A 38 8.91 3.07 -0.07
N LEU A 39 8.69 4.38 -0.15
CA LEU A 39 7.83 5.02 -1.17
C LEU A 39 8.51 5.18 -2.54
N SER A 40 9.70 4.63 -2.73
CA SER A 40 10.38 4.61 -4.02
C SER A 40 9.53 3.91 -5.10
N SER A 41 9.63 4.39 -6.33
CA SER A 41 8.99 3.79 -7.52
C SER A 41 9.41 2.34 -7.78
N ASN A 42 10.53 1.89 -7.21
CA ASN A 42 11.04 0.53 -7.35
C ASN A 42 10.33 -0.48 -6.43
N ASN A 43 9.54 0.00 -5.47
CA ASN A 43 8.80 -0.85 -4.53
C ASN A 43 7.32 -0.87 -4.89
N ILE A 44 6.71 -2.05 -4.75
CA ILE A 44 5.25 -2.18 -4.76
C ILE A 44 4.78 -2.04 -3.32
N VAL A 45 4.05 -0.97 -3.03
CA VAL A 45 3.53 -0.70 -1.69
C VAL A 45 2.02 -0.89 -1.68
N SER A 46 1.57 -1.82 -0.83
CA SER A 46 0.16 -2.07 -0.59
C SER A 46 -0.37 -1.13 0.47
N PHE A 47 -1.45 -0.42 0.15
CA PHE A 47 -2.16 0.47 1.07
C PHE A 47 -3.59 0.02 1.24
N TRP A 48 -4.16 0.26 2.42
CA TRP A 48 -5.56 -0.03 2.67
C TRP A 48 -6.45 0.78 1.74
N GLY A 49 -6.41 2.12 1.77
CA GLY A 49 -7.18 2.97 0.87
C GLY A 49 -6.40 3.52 -0.32
N ASP A 50 -6.92 4.60 -0.92
CA ASP A 50 -6.17 5.40 -1.89
C ASP A 50 -5.03 6.14 -1.16
N PRO A 51 -3.76 5.79 -1.44
CA PRO A 51 -2.66 6.37 -0.71
C PRO A 51 -2.40 7.83 -1.02
N LYS A 52 -2.88 8.38 -2.15
CA LYS A 52 -2.82 9.83 -2.39
C LYS A 52 -3.70 10.56 -1.36
N VAL A 53 -4.86 10.00 -1.04
CA VAL A 53 -5.79 10.55 -0.04
C VAL A 53 -5.30 10.30 1.38
N GLU A 54 -4.77 9.12 1.66
CA GLU A 54 -4.30 8.77 3.01
C GLU A 54 -3.00 9.51 3.37
N LEU A 55 -1.98 9.48 2.51
CA LEU A 55 -0.66 10.05 2.78
C LEU A 55 -0.64 11.58 2.70
N SER A 56 -1.49 12.21 1.90
CA SER A 56 -1.55 13.68 1.82
C SER A 56 -1.76 14.35 3.18
N LYS A 57 -2.50 13.70 4.09
CA LYS A 57 -2.73 14.16 5.47
C LYS A 57 -1.49 14.15 6.36
N PHE A 58 -0.44 13.44 5.94
CA PHE A 58 0.80 13.25 6.69
C PHE A 58 2.00 14.01 6.11
N THR A 59 1.84 14.68 4.95
CA THR A 59 2.89 15.53 4.35
C THR A 59 3.39 16.62 5.30
N ARG A 60 2.51 17.13 6.18
CA ARG A 60 2.86 18.10 7.23
C ARG A 60 3.94 17.63 8.21
N PHE A 61 4.23 16.33 8.29
CA PHE A 61 5.26 15.76 9.15
C PHE A 61 6.64 15.72 8.49
N ASN A 62 6.79 16.23 7.26
CA ASN A 62 8.08 16.36 6.55
C ASN A 62 8.85 15.04 6.33
N LEU A 63 8.18 13.89 6.46
CA LEU A 63 8.74 12.55 6.23
C LEU A 63 8.81 12.17 4.74
N PHE A 64 7.96 12.78 3.93
CA PHE A 64 7.83 12.63 2.49
C PHE A 64 6.98 13.79 1.98
N ASP A 65 7.03 14.06 0.67
CA ASP A 65 6.26 15.12 0.03
C ASP A 65 5.26 14.60 -1.01
N ASN A 66 4.57 15.51 -1.69
CA ASN A 66 3.62 15.15 -2.73
C ASN A 66 4.30 14.49 -3.93
N ASP A 67 5.54 14.86 -4.25
CA ASP A 67 6.26 14.28 -5.38
C ASP A 67 6.68 12.84 -5.08
N ASP A 68 7.05 12.54 -3.84
CA ASP A 68 7.25 11.17 -3.36
C ASP A 68 5.95 10.34 -3.54
N ILE A 69 4.80 10.89 -3.14
CA ILE A 69 3.49 10.22 -3.25
C ILE A 69 3.10 10.02 -4.72
N GLN A 70 3.41 10.94 -5.63
CA GLN A 70 3.05 10.78 -7.05
C GLN A 70 3.92 9.75 -7.77
N ARG A 71 5.16 9.55 -7.33
CA ARG A 71 6.13 8.64 -7.98
C ARG A 71 5.99 7.18 -7.57
N MET A 72 5.36 6.89 -6.44
CA MET A 72 5.19 5.52 -5.98
C MET A 72 4.22 4.73 -6.89
N VAL A 73 4.34 3.40 -6.88
CA VAL A 73 3.39 2.49 -7.56
C VAL A 73 2.49 1.85 -6.49
N PRO A 74 1.31 2.44 -6.20
CA PRO A 74 0.46 1.97 -5.12
C PRO A 74 -0.42 0.79 -5.55
N LYS A 75 -0.64 -0.15 -4.62
CA LYS A 75 -1.70 -1.15 -4.71
C LYS A 75 -2.76 -0.90 -3.65
N ASN A 76 -3.99 -0.57 -4.06
CA ASN A 76 -5.12 -0.36 -3.16
C ASN A 76 -5.78 -1.71 -2.82
N ILE A 77 -5.46 -2.24 -1.64
CA ILE A 77 -5.95 -3.57 -1.22
C ILE A 77 -7.39 -3.55 -0.71
N GLN A 78 -7.98 -2.38 -0.39
CA GLN A 78 -9.40 -2.30 -0.05
C GLN A 78 -10.29 -2.57 -1.26
N ALA A 79 -9.87 -2.15 -2.46
CA ALA A 79 -10.58 -2.48 -3.70
C ALA A 79 -10.59 -3.99 -3.94
N ASP A 80 -9.41 -4.61 -3.86
CA ASP A 80 -9.24 -6.06 -3.96
C ASP A 80 -10.08 -6.79 -2.89
N PHE A 81 -10.09 -6.28 -1.65
CA PHE A 81 -10.85 -6.87 -0.55
C PHE A 81 -12.36 -6.78 -0.78
N LYS A 82 -12.87 -5.64 -1.26
CA LYS A 82 -14.29 -5.48 -1.59
C LYS A 82 -14.72 -6.45 -2.68
N ALA A 83 -13.91 -6.62 -3.72
CA ALA A 83 -14.17 -7.58 -4.78
C ALA A 83 -14.22 -9.02 -4.24
N TRP A 84 -13.19 -9.42 -3.47
CA TRP A 84 -13.15 -10.73 -2.82
C TRP A 84 -14.33 -10.97 -1.87
N PHE A 85 -14.66 -9.99 -1.02
CA PHE A 85 -15.72 -10.11 -0.02
C PHE A 85 -17.09 -10.27 -0.68
N ASN A 86 -17.38 -9.45 -1.70
CA ASN A 86 -18.65 -9.52 -2.43
C ASN A 86 -18.84 -10.86 -3.14
N CYS A 87 -17.76 -11.50 -3.59
CA CYS A 87 -17.86 -12.84 -4.18
C CYS A 87 -17.85 -13.98 -3.18
N THR A 88 -17.27 -13.79 -2.00
CA THR A 88 -17.30 -14.80 -0.93
C THR A 88 -18.64 -14.80 -0.19
N TYR A 89 -19.24 -13.62 0.00
CA TYR A 89 -20.51 -13.43 0.71
C TYR A 89 -21.51 -12.63 -0.14
N PRO A 90 -21.93 -13.16 -1.30
CA PRO A 90 -22.83 -12.45 -2.20
C PRO A 90 -24.17 -12.17 -1.54
N THR A 91 -24.54 -10.90 -1.44
CA THR A 91 -25.91 -10.46 -1.09
C THR A 91 -26.84 -10.47 -2.31
N SER A 92 -26.30 -10.67 -3.53
CA SER A 92 -27.04 -10.85 -4.78
C SER A 92 -26.27 -11.77 -5.76
N THR A 93 -26.97 -12.34 -6.75
CA THR A 93 -26.50 -13.39 -7.68
C THR A 93 -25.47 -12.95 -8.74
N HIS A 94 -24.89 -11.75 -8.64
CA HIS A 94 -24.03 -11.15 -9.68
C HIS A 94 -22.52 -11.16 -9.34
N CYS A 95 -21.93 -12.33 -9.03
CA CYS A 95 -20.48 -12.53 -9.22
C CYS A 95 -20.23 -13.27 -10.54
N LYS A 96 -20.73 -12.69 -11.63
CA LYS A 96 -20.39 -13.10 -13.00
C LYS A 96 -19.84 -11.88 -13.71
N ASP A 97 -18.63 -12.06 -14.22
CA ASP A 97 -17.91 -11.22 -15.17
C ASP A 97 -17.05 -10.10 -14.57
N GLU A 98 -15.77 -10.40 -14.31
CA GLU A 98 -14.62 -9.83 -15.07
C GLU A 98 -13.28 -10.54 -14.74
N PRO A 99 -12.23 -10.45 -15.59
CA PRO A 99 -11.57 -11.63 -16.16
C PRO A 99 -10.40 -12.21 -15.35
N ASN A 100 -10.18 -13.51 -15.60
CA ASN A 100 -9.01 -14.31 -15.26
C ASN A 100 -7.69 -13.72 -15.83
N ASP A 101 -7.12 -12.69 -15.23
CA ASP A 101 -5.76 -12.23 -15.58
C ASP A 101 -4.82 -12.07 -14.38
N ILE A 102 -4.98 -12.95 -13.38
CA ILE A 102 -3.96 -13.16 -12.34
C ILE A 102 -3.31 -14.56 -12.46
N TYR A 103 -3.85 -15.45 -13.30
CA TYR A 103 -3.31 -16.81 -13.49
C TYR A 103 -2.69 -17.08 -14.88
N SER A 104 -2.75 -16.13 -15.82
CA SER A 104 -2.26 -16.33 -17.20
C SER A 104 -0.74 -16.22 -17.37
N LEU A 105 0.03 -15.87 -16.32
CA LEU A 105 1.49 -15.68 -16.39
C LEU A 105 2.32 -16.85 -15.83
N GLN A 106 1.70 -18.00 -15.51
CA GLN A 106 2.43 -19.20 -15.08
C GLN A 106 2.48 -20.35 -16.11
N ALA A 107 2.11 -20.11 -17.37
CA ALA A 107 2.13 -21.15 -18.41
C ALA A 107 3.13 -20.89 -19.57
N ALA A 108 4.14 -20.03 -19.37
CA ALA A 108 5.16 -19.77 -20.39
C ALA A 108 6.56 -19.52 -19.82
N ILE A 109 7.09 -20.48 -19.04
CA ILE A 109 8.53 -20.83 -18.98
C ILE A 109 8.60 -22.34 -18.77
#